data_AF-A0A427A809-F1
#
_entry.id   AF-A0A427A809-F1
#
_cell.length_a   1.000
_cell.length_b   1.000
_cell.length_c   1.000
_cell.angle_alpha   90.00
_cell.angle_beta   90.00
_cell.angle_gamma   90.00
#
_symmetry.space_group_name_H-M   'P 1'
#
loop_
_entity.id
_entity.type
_entity.pdbx_description
1 polymer ?
#
loop_
_entity_poly.entity_id
_entity_poly.type
_entity_poly.pdbx_seq_one_letter_code
_entity_poly.pdbx_strand_id
1 'polypeptide(L)'
;MKMVMINLAGMNTGIQDAHNLAWKISSVLSGIASPSIIQTYEMERRPVKLIAIYNTSLSVENFRAAMSVPAALGLDPAIANSGKTITSHVAVHRVINSSLCSILPPSLQKFALEGIFSIGRAQLSELILNENNPLGSLRLSRLKKIFDEGKSLQLQFPAEDLGFW
;
A
#
# COMPACT_ATOMS: atom_id res chain seq x y z
N MET A 1 -1.69 -16.16 -7.78
CA MET A 1 -2.24 -14.96 -7.11
C MET A 1 -1.23 -14.51 -6.06
N LYS A 2 -0.39 -13.50 -6.35
CA LYS A 2 0.61 -13.00 -5.39
C LYS A 2 -0.07 -11.97 -4.48
N MET A 3 -0.13 -12.30 -3.19
CA MET A 3 -0.67 -11.47 -2.12
C MET A 3 0.09 -10.14 -2.05
N VAL A 4 -0.63 -9.03 -1.97
CA VAL A 4 -0.07 -7.69 -1.74
C VAL A 4 0.46 -7.65 -0.31
N MET A 5 1.79 -7.76 -0.16
CA MET A 5 2.46 -7.60 1.14
C MET A 5 3.13 -6.23 1.15
N ILE A 6 2.44 -5.25 1.73
CA ILE A 6 3.03 -3.96 2.07
C ILE A 6 3.89 -4.21 3.31
N ASN A 7 5.17 -4.53 3.13
CA ASN A 7 6.07 -4.69 4.26
C ASN A 7 6.32 -3.33 4.91
N LEU A 8 5.99 -3.22 6.19
CA LEU A 8 6.29 -2.07 7.06
C LEU A 8 7.79 -2.05 7.40
N ALA A 9 8.63 -1.77 6.39
CA ALA A 9 10.09 -1.74 6.54
C ALA A 9 10.55 -0.75 7.64
N GLY A 10 9.78 0.32 7.90
CA GLY A 10 10.09 1.30 8.95
C GLY A 10 10.02 0.74 10.38
N MET A 11 9.05 -0.13 10.68
CA MET A 11 8.88 -0.66 12.05
C MET A 11 9.94 -1.73 12.39
N ASN A 12 10.22 -2.63 11.44
CA ASN A 12 11.21 -3.69 11.62
C ASN A 12 12.63 -3.12 11.75
N THR A 13 12.96 -2.10 10.95
CA THR A 13 14.29 -1.45 11.00
C THR A 13 14.51 -0.71 12.34
N GLY A 14 13.48 -0.05 12.87
CA GLY A 14 13.58 0.68 14.14
C GLY A 14 13.80 -0.23 15.36
N ILE A 15 13.16 -1.42 15.39
CA ILE A 15 13.36 -2.40 16.46
C ILE A 15 14.80 -2.94 16.42
N GLN A 16 15.33 -3.23 15.23
CA GLN A 16 16.71 -3.67 15.07
C GLN A 16 17.72 -2.58 15.46
N ASP A 17 17.47 -1.30 15.14
CA ASP A 17 18.30 -0.17 15.57
C ASP A 17 18.38 -0.09 17.10
N ALA A 18 17.22 -0.15 17.76
CA ALA A 18 17.13 -0.08 19.21
C ALA A 18 17.86 -1.26 19.88
N HIS A 19 17.70 -2.48 19.35
CA HIS A 19 18.38 -3.66 19.85
C HIS A 19 19.90 -3.55 19.70
N ASN A 20 20.41 -3.16 18.52
CA ASN A 20 21.84 -3.01 18.25
C ASN A 20 22.48 -1.98 19.20
N LEU A 21 21.80 -0.85 19.42
CA LEU A 21 22.31 0.19 20.31
C LEU A 21 22.27 -0.23 21.78
N ALA A 22 21.20 -0.92 22.21
CA ALA A 22 21.01 -1.33 23.60
C ALA A 22 22.15 -2.24 24.10
N TRP A 23 22.53 -3.26 23.32
CA TRP A 23 23.62 -4.16 23.73
C TRP A 23 24.98 -3.46 23.71
N LYS A 24 25.26 -2.60 22.71
CA LYS A 24 26.52 -1.84 22.63
C LYS A 24 26.70 -0.91 23.83
N ILE A 25 25.65 -0.18 24.22
CA ILE A 25 25.67 0.69 25.40
C ILE A 25 25.88 -0.15 26.68
N SER A 26 25.15 -1.25 26.82
CA SER A 26 25.27 -2.14 27.98
C SER A 26 26.71 -2.69 28.15
N SER A 27 27.35 -3.10 27.05
CA SER A 27 28.72 -3.60 27.05
C SER A 27 29.75 -2.53 27.44
N VAL A 28 29.55 -1.28 27.02
CA VAL A 28 30.43 -0.16 27.41
C VAL A 28 30.26 0.19 28.89
N LEU A 29 29.01 0.29 29.38
CA LEU A 29 28.73 0.58 30.79
C LEU A 29 29.23 -0.52 31.73
N SER A 30 29.24 -1.76 31.26
CA SER A 30 29.75 -2.92 32.02
C SER A 30 31.28 -3.06 31.94
N GLY A 31 31.98 -2.19 31.19
CA GLY A 31 33.42 -2.26 30.99
C GLY A 31 33.89 -3.45 30.12
N ILE A 32 32.97 -4.14 29.46
CA ILE A 32 33.25 -5.32 28.61
C ILE A 32 33.79 -4.88 27.25
N ALA A 33 33.29 -3.77 26.71
CA ALA A 33 33.67 -3.25 25.41
C ALA A 33 34.19 -1.80 25.48
N SER A 34 35.11 -1.47 24.56
CA SER A 34 35.60 -0.10 24.38
C SER A 34 34.46 0.83 23.88
N PRO A 35 34.42 2.12 24.29
CA PRO A 35 33.49 3.10 23.73
C PRO A 35 33.51 3.22 22.20
N SER A 36 34.62 2.83 21.57
CA SER A 36 34.75 2.75 20.11
C SER A 36 33.72 1.82 19.44
N ILE A 37 33.18 0.83 20.16
CA ILE A 37 32.15 -0.06 19.63
C ILE A 37 30.87 0.71 19.24
N ILE A 38 30.56 1.83 19.92
CA ILE A 38 29.40 2.66 19.58
C ILE A 38 29.59 3.32 18.20
N GLN A 39 30.83 3.60 17.81
CA GLN A 39 31.14 4.23 16.51
C GLN A 39 30.87 3.28 15.33
N THR A 40 30.82 1.96 15.57
CA THR A 40 30.47 0.96 14.56
C THR A 40 28.98 0.98 14.19
N TYR A 41 28.12 1.48 15.07
CA TYR A 41 26.67 1.54 14.84
C TYR A 41 26.32 2.23 13.52
N GLU A 42 26.89 3.42 13.28
CA GLU A 42 26.57 4.16 12.06
C GLU A 42 27.10 3.45 10.81
N MET A 43 28.24 2.76 10.90
CA MET A 43 28.79 1.99 9.77
C MET A 43 27.89 0.79 9.43
N GLU A 44 27.39 0.09 10.44
CA GLU A 44 26.51 -1.08 10.27
C GLU A 44 25.12 -0.67 9.78
N ARG A 45 24.59 0.47 10.24
CA ARG A 45 23.19 0.87 9.99
C ARG A 45 23.00 1.83 8.83
N ARG A 46 24.05 2.50 8.36
CA ARG A 46 23.97 3.38 7.18
C ARG A 46 23.50 2.65 5.91
N PRO A 47 24.00 1.45 5.54
CA PRO A 47 23.48 0.69 4.40
C PRO A 47 22.00 0.34 4.56
N VAL A 48 21.60 -0.10 5.76
CA VAL A 48 20.22 -0.48 6.09
C VAL A 48 19.26 0.71 5.94
N LYS A 49 19.64 1.89 6.46
CA LYS A 49 18.85 3.13 6.29
C LYS A 49 18.63 3.49 4.82
N LEU A 50 19.67 3.38 3.99
CA LEU A 50 19.57 3.70 2.55
C LEU A 50 18.62 2.73 1.83
N ILE A 51 18.73 1.44 2.12
CA ILE A 51 17.85 0.42 1.54
C ILE A 51 16.41 0.59 2.04
N ALA A 52 16.20 0.93 3.31
CA ALA A 52 14.88 1.20 3.85
C ALA A 52 14.20 2.40 3.16
N ILE A 53 14.95 3.48 2.91
CA ILE A 53 14.46 4.64 2.14
C ILE A 53 14.11 4.23 0.71
N TYR A 54 14.99 3.47 0.06
CA TYR A 54 14.77 2.98 -1.31
C TYR A 54 13.53 2.08 -1.39
N ASN A 55 13.42 1.07 -0.52
CA ASN A 55 12.26 0.18 -0.45
C ASN A 55 10.97 0.90 -0.10
N THR A 56 11.03 1.96 0.72
CA THR A 56 9.87 2.82 1.01
C THR A 56 9.42 3.55 -0.26
N SER A 57 10.36 4.16 -0.99
CA SER A 57 10.07 4.84 -2.26
C SER A 57 9.49 3.86 -3.29
N LEU A 58 10.10 2.67 -3.42
CA LEU A 58 9.65 1.62 -4.31
C LEU A 58 8.29 1.04 -3.90
N SER A 59 8.00 0.95 -2.60
CA SER A 59 6.68 0.53 -2.11
C SER A 59 5.59 1.54 -2.47
N VAL A 60 5.89 2.84 -2.43
CA VAL A 60 4.96 3.88 -2.90
C VAL A 60 4.74 3.77 -4.40
N GLU A 61 5.80 3.51 -5.18
CA GLU A 61 5.69 3.30 -6.62
C GLU A 61 4.88 2.04 -6.97
N ASN A 62 5.18 0.91 -6.32
CA ASN A 62 4.42 -0.33 -6.45
C ASN A 62 2.95 -0.12 -6.06
N PHE A 63 2.67 0.63 -4.99
CA PHE A 63 1.31 0.97 -4.60
C PHE A 63 0.59 1.79 -5.68
N ARG A 64 1.24 2.82 -6.24
CA ARG A 64 0.69 3.60 -7.36
C ARG A 64 0.45 2.74 -8.59
N ALA A 65 1.40 1.85 -8.92
CA ALA A 65 1.25 0.89 -10.00
C ALA A 65 0.08 -0.07 -9.74
N ALA A 66 -0.09 -0.56 -8.52
CA ALA A 66 -1.24 -1.39 -8.14
C ALA A 66 -2.57 -0.63 -8.27
N MET A 67 -2.61 0.66 -7.93
CA MET A 67 -3.80 1.51 -8.08
C MET A 67 -4.16 1.82 -9.55
N SER A 68 -3.25 1.58 -10.51
CA SER A 68 -3.56 1.74 -11.93
C SER A 68 -4.62 0.74 -12.43
N VAL A 69 -4.71 -0.44 -11.82
CA VAL A 69 -5.68 -1.48 -12.17
C VAL A 69 -7.12 -1.06 -11.82
N PRO A 70 -7.44 -0.67 -10.56
CA PRO A 70 -8.74 -0.08 -10.24
C PRO A 70 -9.07 1.16 -11.07
N ALA A 71 -8.09 2.05 -11.31
CA ALA A 71 -8.30 3.24 -12.13
C ALA A 71 -8.64 2.89 -13.59
N ALA A 72 -7.98 1.89 -14.18
CA ALA A 72 -8.29 1.38 -15.51
C ALA A 72 -9.71 0.77 -15.60
N LEU A 73 -10.21 0.23 -14.49
CA LEU A 73 -11.56 -0.29 -14.34
C LEU A 73 -12.62 0.80 -14.06
N GLY A 74 -12.22 2.07 -13.96
CA GLY A 74 -13.12 3.19 -13.65
C GLY A 74 -13.41 3.35 -12.15
N LEU A 75 -12.64 2.69 -11.29
CA LEU A 75 -12.71 2.75 -9.83
C LEU A 75 -11.50 3.54 -9.29
N ASP A 76 -11.25 4.72 -9.85
CA ASP A 76 -10.10 5.53 -9.47
C ASP A 76 -10.26 6.06 -8.02
N PRO A 77 -9.34 5.71 -7.09
CA PRO A 77 -9.38 6.19 -5.70
C PRO A 77 -9.28 7.72 -5.57
N ALA A 78 -8.67 8.42 -6.53
CA ALA A 78 -8.59 9.88 -6.52
C ALA A 78 -9.97 10.52 -6.78
N ILE A 79 -10.84 9.85 -7.53
CA ILE A 79 -12.23 10.28 -7.75
C ILE A 79 -13.06 10.11 -6.46
N ALA A 80 -12.75 9.12 -5.62
CA ALA A 80 -13.39 8.97 -4.31
C ALA A 80 -12.99 10.06 -3.30
N ASN A 81 -11.82 10.68 -3.49
CA ASN A 81 -11.25 11.69 -2.59
C ASN A 81 -11.41 13.14 -3.07
N SER A 82 -11.58 13.36 -4.38
CA SER A 82 -11.81 14.69 -4.94
C SER A 82 -13.30 15.02 -4.86
N GLY A 83 -13.68 15.92 -3.96
CA GLY A 83 -15.07 16.29 -3.66
C GLY A 83 -15.87 16.95 -4.80
N LYS A 84 -15.51 16.74 -6.08
CA LYS A 84 -16.06 17.45 -7.24
C LYS A 84 -16.82 16.57 -8.25
N THR A 85 -16.94 15.26 -8.04
CA THR A 85 -17.53 14.39 -9.07
C THR A 85 -18.93 13.91 -8.69
N ILE A 86 -19.93 14.49 -9.37
CA ILE A 86 -21.34 14.10 -9.39
C ILE A 86 -21.45 12.83 -10.26
N THR A 87 -20.90 11.73 -9.78
CA THR A 87 -21.14 10.41 -10.35
C THR A 87 -21.54 9.50 -9.22
N SER A 88 -22.85 9.40 -9.02
CA SER A 88 -23.57 8.81 -7.90
C SER A 88 -23.35 7.29 -7.72
N HIS A 89 -22.31 6.70 -8.32
CA HIS A 89 -22.12 5.26 -8.43
C HIS A 89 -20.79 4.76 -7.85
N VAL A 90 -19.84 5.65 -7.51
CA VAL A 90 -18.49 5.26 -7.04
C VAL A 90 -18.08 5.90 -5.70
N ALA A 91 -18.94 6.74 -5.10
CA ALA A 91 -18.57 7.56 -3.93
C ALA A 91 -18.79 6.87 -2.57
N VAL A 92 -18.31 5.63 -2.38
CA VAL A 92 -18.38 4.89 -1.09
C VAL A 92 -17.83 5.74 0.06
N HIS A 93 -16.66 6.37 -0.15
CA HIS A 93 -15.94 7.12 0.88
C HIS A 93 -16.69 8.38 1.34
N ARG A 94 -17.39 9.08 0.44
CA ARG A 94 -18.22 10.25 0.80
C ARG A 94 -19.51 9.84 1.49
N VAL A 95 -20.16 8.74 1.07
CA VAL A 95 -21.43 8.32 1.69
C VAL A 95 -21.19 7.88 3.14
N ILE A 96 -20.16 7.08 3.38
CA ILE A 96 -19.78 6.63 4.74
C ILE A 96 -19.47 7.82 5.65
N ASN A 97 -18.79 8.85 5.13
CA ASN A 97 -18.35 10.01 5.91
C ASN A 97 -19.29 11.23 5.76
N SER A 98 -20.45 11.08 5.12
CA SER A 98 -21.43 12.15 4.99
C SER A 98 -22.32 12.18 6.23
N SER A 99 -22.61 13.38 6.71
CA SER A 99 -23.53 13.63 7.83
C SER A 99 -24.94 13.04 7.63
N LEU A 100 -25.29 12.62 6.40
CA LEU A 100 -26.55 11.97 6.07
C LEU A 100 -26.61 10.51 6.51
N CYS A 101 -25.50 9.76 6.52
CA CYS A 101 -25.51 8.35 6.92
C CYS A 101 -25.39 8.14 8.43
N SER A 102 -24.70 9.04 9.14
CA SER A 102 -24.60 8.96 10.60
C SER A 102 -25.92 9.22 11.33
N ILE A 103 -26.90 9.85 10.67
CA ILE A 103 -28.24 10.17 11.20
C ILE A 103 -29.24 9.03 10.93
N LEU A 104 -28.92 8.07 10.05
CA LEU A 104 -29.84 6.99 9.67
C LEU A 104 -29.78 5.79 10.64
N PRO A 105 -30.89 5.02 10.81
CA PRO A 105 -30.89 3.75 11.53
C PRO A 105 -29.87 2.76 10.93
N PRO A 106 -29.24 1.86 11.73
CA PRO A 106 -28.22 0.92 11.25
C PRO A 106 -28.65 0.03 10.08
N SER A 107 -29.94 -0.31 10.00
CA SER A 107 -30.51 -1.09 8.90
C SER A 107 -30.50 -0.34 7.56
N LEU A 108 -30.81 0.96 7.56
CA LEU A 108 -30.75 1.81 6.37
C LEU A 108 -29.30 2.09 5.95
N GLN A 109 -28.39 2.26 6.91
CA GLN A 109 -26.96 2.39 6.62
C GLN A 109 -26.44 1.14 5.89
N LYS A 110 -26.79 -0.04 6.39
CA LYS A 110 -26.43 -1.32 5.76
C LYS A 110 -27.01 -1.43 4.35
N PHE A 111 -28.28 -1.10 4.16
CA PHE A 111 -28.93 -1.16 2.84
C PHE A 111 -28.28 -0.18 1.83
N ALA A 112 -28.00 1.05 2.26
CA ALA A 112 -27.30 2.04 1.44
C ALA A 112 -25.90 1.56 1.04
N LEU A 113 -25.14 1.00 1.99
CA LEU A 113 -23.83 0.39 1.75
C LEU A 113 -23.92 -0.77 0.76
N GLU A 114 -24.86 -1.68 0.95
CA GLU A 114 -25.08 -2.83 0.06
C GLU A 114 -25.43 -2.39 -1.36
N GLY A 115 -26.27 -1.36 -1.51
CA GLY A 115 -26.61 -0.77 -2.81
C GLY A 115 -25.38 -0.20 -3.53
N ILE A 116 -24.54 0.56 -2.82
CA ILE A 116 -23.32 1.12 -3.38
C ILE A 116 -22.32 0.02 -3.75
N PHE A 117 -22.14 -0.98 -2.89
CA PHE A 117 -21.28 -2.13 -3.22
C PHE A 117 -21.82 -2.93 -4.42
N SER A 118 -23.15 -3.05 -4.55
CA SER A 118 -23.77 -3.68 -5.71
C SER A 118 -23.44 -2.94 -7.00
N ILE A 119 -23.54 -1.60 -7.00
CA ILE A 119 -23.17 -0.77 -8.14
C ILE A 119 -21.67 -0.88 -8.46
N GLY A 120 -20.81 -0.87 -7.44
CA GLY A 120 -19.37 -1.07 -7.60
C GLY A 120 -19.02 -2.43 -8.21
N ARG A 121 -19.69 -3.50 -7.77
CA ARG A 121 -19.56 -4.85 -8.36
C ARG A 121 -20.13 -4.93 -9.77
N ALA A 122 -21.19 -4.20 -10.09
CA ALA A 122 -21.76 -4.18 -11.43
C ALA A 122 -20.77 -3.64 -12.48
N GLN A 123 -19.90 -2.68 -12.10
CA GLN A 123 -18.80 -2.23 -12.96
C GLN A 123 -17.83 -3.35 -13.33
N LEU A 124 -17.74 -4.38 -12.47
CA LEU A 124 -16.92 -5.58 -12.63
C LEU A 124 -17.67 -6.75 -13.30
N SER A 125 -18.95 -6.57 -13.64
CA SER A 125 -19.76 -7.66 -14.22
C SER A 125 -19.36 -7.97 -15.66
N GLU A 126 -19.51 -9.24 -16.06
CA GLU A 126 -19.25 -9.70 -17.43
C GLU A 126 -20.13 -9.02 -18.48
N LEU A 127 -21.22 -8.37 -18.07
CA LEU A 127 -22.08 -7.59 -18.97
C LEU A 127 -21.42 -6.26 -19.39
N ILE A 128 -20.59 -5.68 -18.53
CA ILE A 128 -19.91 -4.39 -18.74
C ILE A 128 -18.44 -4.60 -19.14
N LEU A 129 -17.72 -5.53 -18.48
CA LEU A 129 -16.35 -5.89 -18.79
C LEU A 129 -16.30 -7.11 -19.71
N ASN A 130 -16.65 -6.88 -20.97
CA ASN A 130 -16.42 -7.86 -22.04
C ASN A 130 -15.91 -7.14 -23.30
N GLU A 131 -15.41 -7.93 -24.25
CA GLU A 131 -14.86 -7.42 -25.51
C GLU A 131 -15.94 -6.92 -26.47
N ASN A 132 -17.18 -7.40 -26.32
CA ASN A 132 -18.33 -7.01 -27.13
C ASN A 132 -18.91 -5.64 -26.71
N ASN A 133 -18.51 -5.12 -25.54
CA ASN A 133 -18.88 -3.83 -25.03
C ASN A 133 -17.74 -2.83 -25.31
N PRO A 134 -18.00 -1.69 -25.98
CA PRO A 134 -16.95 -0.71 -26.30
C PRO A 134 -16.26 -0.11 -25.05
N LEU A 135 -16.97 -0.01 -23.93
CA LEU A 135 -16.37 0.43 -22.66
C LEU A 135 -15.56 -0.69 -22.01
N GLY A 136 -16.05 -1.92 -22.08
CA GLY A 136 -15.37 -3.12 -21.56
C GLY A 136 -14.04 -3.38 -22.27
N SER A 137 -14.05 -3.38 -23.60
CA SER A 137 -12.85 -3.59 -24.43
C SER A 137 -11.78 -2.51 -24.22
N LEU A 138 -12.18 -1.24 -24.02
CA LEU A 138 -11.25 -0.17 -23.66
C LEU A 138 -10.60 -0.38 -22.28
N ARG A 139 -11.38 -0.81 -21.28
CA ARG A 139 -10.86 -1.10 -19.93
C ARG A 139 -9.93 -2.31 -19.94
N LEU A 140 -10.31 -3.37 -20.64
CA LEU A 140 -9.52 -4.59 -20.79
C LEU A 140 -8.20 -4.34 -21.53
N SER A 141 -8.20 -3.52 -22.59
CA SER A 141 -6.96 -3.15 -23.30
C SER A 141 -6.00 -2.32 -22.43
N ARG A 142 -6.52 -1.41 -21.60
CA ARG A 142 -5.70 -0.68 -20.60
C ARG A 142 -5.12 -1.61 -19.55
N LEU A 143 -5.92 -2.55 -19.04
CA LEU A 143 -5.42 -3.56 -18.10
C LEU A 143 -4.32 -4.40 -18.72
N LYS A 144 -4.52 -4.88 -19.95
CA LYS A 144 -3.50 -5.65 -20.68
C LYS A 144 -2.19 -4.87 -20.80
N LYS A 145 -2.27 -3.58 -21.16
CA LYS A 145 -1.10 -2.70 -21.18
C LYS A 145 -0.40 -2.58 -19.81
N ILE A 146 -1.16 -2.43 -18.72
CA ILE A 146 -0.61 -2.36 -17.36
C ILE A 146 0.13 -3.65 -16.99
N PHE A 147 -0.44 -4.81 -17.34
CA PHE A 147 0.18 -6.11 -17.05
C PHE A 147 1.41 -6.39 -17.92
N ASP A 148 1.36 -6.02 -19.21
CA ASP A 148 2.47 -6.18 -20.15
C ASP A 148 3.68 -5.29 -19.77
N GLU A 149 3.45 -4.16 -19.08
CA GLU A 149 4.51 -3.28 -18.58
C GLU A 149 5.27 -3.86 -17.37
N GLY A 150 4.71 -4.83 -16.63
CA GLY A 150 5.42 -5.63 -15.63
C GLY A 150 5.96 -4.90 -14.38
N LYS A 151 5.51 -3.66 -14.10
CA LYS A 151 6.13 -2.78 -13.08
C LYS A 151 5.66 -2.95 -11.63
N SER A 152 4.73 -3.85 -11.33
CA SER A 152 3.88 -3.66 -10.15
C SER A 152 4.44 -4.16 -8.81
N LEU A 153 5.52 -4.96 -8.78
CA LEU A 153 6.00 -5.59 -7.54
C LEU A 153 7.53 -5.80 -7.56
N GLN A 154 8.28 -4.72 -7.41
CA GLN A 154 9.73 -4.79 -7.18
C GLN A 154 10.03 -4.56 -5.69
N LEU A 155 10.79 -5.45 -5.07
CA LEU A 155 11.35 -5.24 -3.73
C LEU A 155 12.80 -5.67 -3.74
N GLN A 156 13.68 -4.86 -3.17
CA GLN A 156 15.08 -5.21 -3.03
C GLN A 156 15.29 -5.76 -1.63
N PHE A 157 15.60 -7.05 -1.54
CA PHE A 157 15.99 -7.68 -0.28
C PHE A 157 17.52 -7.71 -0.22
N PRO A 158 18.16 -6.94 0.69
CA PRO A 158 19.57 -7.12 0.97
C PRO A 158 19.79 -8.48 1.65
N ALA A 159 20.93 -9.11 1.38
CA ALA A 159 21.28 -10.40 2.00
C ALA A 159 21.50 -10.27 3.52
N GLU A 160 21.72 -9.05 4.02
CA GLU A 160 22.04 -8.78 5.42
C GLU A 160 20.84 -8.79 6.40
N ASP A 161 19.60 -8.92 5.93
CA ASP A 161 18.39 -8.86 6.79
C ASP A 161 18.08 -10.18 7.56
N LEU A 162 19.02 -11.13 7.58
CA LEU A 162 18.83 -12.49 8.15
C LEU A 162 19.79 -12.90 9.28
N GLY A 163 20.48 -11.98 9.97
CA GLY A 163 21.41 -12.41 11.02
C GLY A 163 21.65 -11.40 12.14
N PHE A 164 21.24 -11.78 13.36
CA PHE A 164 21.89 -11.30 14.58
C PHE A 164 23.32 -11.83 14.57
N TRP A 165 24.31 -10.94 14.46
CA TRP A 165 25.71 -11.22 14.79
C TRP A 165 26.03 -10.60 16.15
#